data_AF-A0A969JAN1-F1
#
_entry.id   AF-A0A969JAN1-F1
#
_cell.length_a   1.000
_cell.length_b   1.000
_cell.length_c   1.000
_cell.angle_alpha   90.00
_cell.angle_beta   90.00
_cell.angle_gamma   90.00
#
_symmetry.space_group_name_H-M   'P 1'
#
loop_
_entity.id
_entity.type
_entity.pdbx_description
1 polymer ?
#
loop_
_entity_poly.entity_id
_entity_poly.type
_entity_poly.pdbx_seq_one_letter_code
_entity_poly.pdbx_strand_id
1 'polypeptide(L)' 'MEPIPLPSHVHYELLLQFLEQKTRDSVRQYNSQYESVNQLIVTLRKALALQKQLERSCVQANLPVEPRWLLNEIK' A
#
# COMPACT_ATOMS: atom_id res chain seq x y z
N MET A 1 16.14 5.30 -20.53
CA MET A 1 15.40 4.16 -19.96
C MET A 1 14.11 4.71 -19.42
N GLU A 2 12.97 4.08 -19.71
CA GLU A 2 11.71 4.46 -19.07
C GLU A 2 11.81 4.19 -17.56
N PRO A 3 11.31 5.09 -16.71
CA PRO A 3 11.35 4.91 -15.27
C PRO A 3 10.52 3.69 -14.86
N ILE A 4 10.96 2.98 -13.82
CA ILE A 4 10.22 1.86 -13.25
C ILE A 4 8.95 2.43 -12.60
N PRO A 5 7.75 2.01 -13.08
CA PRO A 5 6.51 2.47 -12.49
C PRO A 5 6.31 1.76 -11.16
N LEU A 6 6.33 2.51 -10.05
CA LEU A 6 5.99 1.99 -8.73
C LEU A 6 4.69 2.64 -8.24
N PRO A 7 3.80 1.90 -7.55
CA PRO A 7 2.55 2.45 -7.07
C PRO A 7 2.81 3.52 -6.01
N SER A 8 2.07 4.62 -6.02
CA SER A 8 2.25 5.65 -4.99
C SER A 8 1.85 5.15 -3.60
N HIS A 9 2.63 5.48 -2.57
CA HIS A 9 2.41 5.05 -1.18
C HIS A 9 1.03 5.39 -0.63
N VAL A 10 0.48 6.50 -1.10
CA VAL A 10 -0.86 6.99 -0.77
C VAL A 10 -1.98 5.96 -1.00
N HIS A 11 -1.82 5.01 -1.94
CA HIS A 11 -2.80 3.93 -2.11
C HIS A 11 -2.90 3.05 -0.86
N TYR A 12 -1.75 2.74 -0.26
CA TYR A 12 -1.69 1.98 0.99
C TYR A 12 -2.23 2.81 2.15
N GLU A 13 -1.93 4.09 2.20
CA GLU A 13 -2.39 4.98 3.28
C GLU A 13 -3.91 5.15 3.28
N LEU A 14 -4.52 5.41 2.12
CA LEU A 14 -5.97 5.52 1.99
C LEU A 14 -6.67 4.22 2.37
N LEU A 15 -6.16 3.08 1.88
CA LEU A 15 -6.69 1.76 2.20
C LEU A 15 -6.57 1.47 3.70
N LEU A 16 -5.41 1.76 4.31
CA LEU A 16 -5.19 1.60 5.75
C LEU A 16 -6.12 2.48 6.57
N GLN A 17 -6.27 3.76 6.23
CA GLN A 17 -7.20 4.65 6.93
C GLN A 17 -8.64 4.14 6.87
N PHE A 18 -9.09 3.65 5.71
CA PHE A 18 -10.43 3.09 5.57
C PHE A 18 -10.63 1.82 6.40
N LEU A 19 -9.64 0.93 6.40
CA LEU A 19 -9.70 -0.29 7.20
C LEU A 19 -9.67 0.01 8.70
N GLU A 20 -8.78 0.91 9.14
CA GLU A 20 -8.57 1.23 10.55
C GLU A 20 -9.73 2.02 11.17
N GLN A 21 -10.28 3.00 10.44
CA GLN A 21 -11.26 3.97 10.97
C GLN A 21 -12.71 3.68 10.60
N LYS A 22 -12.96 2.90 9.53
CA LYS A 22 -14.32 2.60 9.08
C LYS A 22 -14.63 1.13 9.27
N THR A 23 -13.80 0.27 8.68
CA THR A 23 -14.10 -1.17 8.60
C THR A 23 -13.94 -1.83 9.96
N ARG A 24 -12.79 -1.63 10.63
CA ARG A 24 -12.47 -2.23 11.93
C ARG A 24 -13.47 -1.84 13.00
N ASP A 25 -13.87 -0.57 13.03
CA ASP A 25 -14.87 -0.06 13.97
C ASP A 25 -16.26 -0.65 13.70
N SER A 26 -16.64 -0.79 12.42
CA SER A 26 -17.93 -1.37 12.03
C SER A 26 -18.03 -2.87 12.35
N VAL A 27 -16.91 -3.60 12.31
CA VAL A 27 -16.88 -5.04 12.60
C VAL A 27 -16.49 -5.37 14.04
N ARG A 28 -16.36 -4.37 14.93
CA ARG A 28 -15.82 -4.55 16.29
C ARG A 28 -16.55 -5.60 17.14
N GLN A 29 -17.85 -5.79 16.90
CA GLN A 29 -18.68 -6.78 17.60
C GLN A 29 -18.61 -8.19 17.00
N TYR A 30 -17.98 -8.36 15.84
CA TYR A 30 -17.87 -9.63 15.13
C TYR A 30 -16.42 -10.14 15.17
N ASN A 31 -16.12 -11.03 16.12
CA ASN A 31 -14.75 -11.46 16.42
C ASN A 31 -13.95 -11.95 15.20
N SER A 32 -14.55 -12.80 14.35
CA SER A 32 -13.87 -13.35 13.18
C SER A 32 -13.54 -12.28 12.12
N GLN A 33 -14.48 -11.37 11.86
CA GLN A 33 -14.31 -10.28 10.90
C GLN A 33 -13.33 -9.23 11.44
N TYR A 34 -13.37 -8.94 12.73
CA TYR A 34 -12.42 -8.05 13.38
C TYR A 34 -10.97 -8.57 13.27
N GLU A 35 -10.77 -9.86 13.53
CA GLU A 35 -9.46 -10.50 13.35
C GLU A 35 -9.01 -10.46 11.89
N SER A 36 -9.90 -10.76 10.95
CA SER A 36 -9.63 -10.70 9.51
C SER A 36 -9.21 -9.30 9.06
N VAL A 37 -9.88 -8.25 9.55
CA VAL A 37 -9.53 -6.86 9.25
C VAL A 37 -8.17 -6.49 9.84
N ASN A 38 -7.86 -6.91 11.07
CA ASN A 38 -6.55 -6.66 11.66
C ASN A 38 -5.43 -7.38 10.89
N GLN A 39 -5.65 -8.61 10.45
CA GLN A 39 -4.70 -9.34 9.61
C GLN A 39 -4.47 -8.63 8.27
N LEU A 40 -5.54 -8.09 7.67
CA LEU A 40 -5.44 -7.30 6.44
C LEU A 40 -4.61 -6.02 6.65
N ILE A 41 -4.85 -5.27 7.72
CA ILE A 41 -4.08 -4.08 8.10
C ILE A 41 -2.59 -4.41 8.26
N VAL A 42 -2.27 -5.49 8.99
CA VAL A 42 -0.88 -5.93 9.20
C VAL A 42 -0.22 -6.29 7.87
N THR A 43 -0.93 -7.00 7.00
CA THR A 43 -0.42 -7.42 5.69
C THR A 43 -0.12 -6.23 4.79
N LEU A 44 -1.00 -5.22 4.78
CA LEU A 44 -0.81 -4.00 4.00
C LEU A 44 0.37 -3.17 4.49
N ARG A 45 0.55 -3.05 5.81
CA ARG A 45 1.74 -2.37 6.37
C ARG A 45 3.04 -3.08 6.00
N LYS A 46 3.04 -4.43 5.97
CA LYS A 46 4.18 -5.21 5.48
C LYS A 46 4.43 -4.99 3.99
N ALA A 47 3.38 -4.98 3.17
CA ALA A 47 3.49 -4.71 1.74
C ALA A 47 4.10 -3.31 1.47
N LEU A 48 3.66 -2.29 2.21
CA LEU A 48 4.22 -0.94 2.13
C LEU A 48 5.71 -0.91 2.51
N ALA A 49 6.11 -1.64 3.55
CA ALA A 49 7.52 -1.74 3.94
C ALA A 49 8.38 -2.42 2.85
N LEU A 50 7.86 -3.49 2.24
CA LEU A 50 8.53 -4.19 1.14
C LEU A 50 8.68 -3.29 -0.09
N GLN A 51 7.65 -2.51 -0.42
CA GLN A 51 7.74 -1.55 -1.52
C GLN A 51 8.81 -0.48 -1.26
N LYS A 52 8.86 0.09 -0.05
CA LYS A 52 9.91 1.05 0.32
C LYS A 52 11.31 0.45 0.21
N GLN A 53 11.45 -0.84 0.52
CA GLN A 53 12.71 -1.55 0.33
C GLN A 53 13.05 -1.71 -1.15
N LEU A 54 12.07 -2.05 -2.00
CA LEU A 54 12.23 -2.12 -3.45
C LEU A 54 12.65 -0.78 -4.04
N GLU A 55 11.98 0.31 -3.66
CA GLU A 55 12.32 1.69 -4.08
C GLU A 55 13.78 2.02 -3.75
N ARG A 56 14.20 1.75 -2.51
CA ARG A 56 15.60 1.95 -2.09
C ARG A 56 16.57 1.12 -2.93
N SER A 57 16.22 -0.13 -3.23
CA SER A 57 17.04 -1.01 -4.07
C SER A 57 17.15 -0.48 -5.49
N CYS A 58 16.08 0.07 -6.07
CA CYS A 58 16.09 0.70 -7.39
C CYS A 58 16.98 1.94 -7.40
N VAL A 59 16.84 2.81 -6.39
CA VAL A 59 17.69 4.01 -6.24
C VAL A 59 19.17 3.62 -6.10
N GLN A 60 19.50 2.61 -5.30
CA GLN A 60 20.88 2.10 -5.16
C GLN A 60 21.45 1.55 -6.47
N ALA A 61 20.60 0.97 -7.32
CA ALA A 61 20.97 0.46 -8.63
C ALA A 61 20.99 1.55 -9.73
N ASN A 62 20.81 2.84 -9.37
CA ASN A 62 20.64 3.96 -10.30
C ASN A 62 19.50 3.77 -11.32
N LEU A 63 18.46 3.02 -10.93
CA LEU A 63 17.26 2.82 -11.74
C LEU A 63 16.28 3.96 -11.45
N PRO A 64 15.86 4.74 -12.46
CA PRO A 64 14.88 5.80 -12.26
C PRO A 64 13.54 5.20 -11.86
N VAL A 65 12.95 5.72 -10.79
CA VAL A 65 11.64 5.29 -10.26
C VAL A 65 10.65 6.43 -10.45
N GLU A 66 9.46 6.11 -10.95
CA GLU A 66 8.35 7.05 -11.08
C GLU A 66 7.15 6.55 -10.25
N PRO A 67 6.75 7.28 -9.20
CA PRO A 67 5.57 6.94 -8.42
C PRO A 67 4.30 7.24 -9.24
N ARG A 68 3.49 6.22 -9.50
CA ARG A 68 2.25 6.33 -10.27
C ARG A 68 1.01 6.20 -9.39
N TRP A 69 0.03 7.08 -9.63
CA TRP A 69 -1.27 7.04 -8.98
C TRP A 69 -2.31 6.22 -9.77
N LEU A 70 -2.16 6.12 -11.09
CA LEU A 70 -3.09 5.42 -11.97
C LEU A 70 -2.32 4.52 -12.93
N LEU A 71 -2.91 3.36 -13.22
CA LEU A 71 -2.40 2.46 -14.27
C LEU A 71 -2.61 3.06 -15.67
N ASN A 72 -3.66 3.87 -15.82
CA ASN A 72 -3.98 4.59 -17.05
C ASN A 72 -3.65 6.07 -16.86
N GLU A 73 -2.44 6.45 -17.24
CA GLU A 73 -2.17 7.84 -17.57
C GLU A 73 -2.84 8.11 -18.92
N ILE A 74 -3.86 8.96 -18.93
CA ILE A 74 -4.46 9.42 -20.19
C ILE A 74 -3.35 10.18 -20.92
N LYS A 75 -2.83 9.59 -21.99
CA LYS A 75 -1.93 10.24 -22.94
C LYS A 75 -2.63 11.37 -23.68
#